data_AF-A0A7W0YA31-F1
#
_entry.id   AF-A0A7W0YA31-F1
#
_cell.length_a   1.000
_cell.length_b   1.000
_cell.length_c   1.000
_cell.angle_alpha   90.00
_cell.angle_beta   90.00
_cell.angle_gamma   90.00
#
_symmetry.space_group_name_H-M   'P 1'
#
loop_
_entity.id
_entity.type
_entity.pdbx_description
1 polymer ?
#
loop_
_entity_poly.entity_id
_entity_poly.type
_entity_poly.pdbx_seq_one_letter_code
_entity_poly.pdbx_strand_id
1 'polypeptide(L)'
;MKLRRFHQSAAALIIVLAFVVLLTGLAVAFFSRAGTDRQVSLNSAGQTQAELLARGALAVTVGDLKQEIAAGSTLSTVAGPTIYTPKPAAGPSPATLTCALSGSSGTGGLENLLKRSANGVSFYPSVIPGSYNVGTYPASNRAAGPSAQAATTVASQNGRSISPARWNKPLLLQKANLASDTDITPANFTPPDWILVARDGSNPPAWAPSMV
;
A
#
# COMPACT_ATOMS: atom_id res chain seq x y z
N MET A 1 -20.12 44.71 -67.50
CA MET A 1 -20.75 44.08 -66.30
C MET A 1 -20.01 42.79 -65.90
N LYS A 2 -18.71 42.86 -65.55
CA LYS A 2 -17.89 41.67 -65.17
C LYS A 2 -17.05 41.86 -63.90
N LEU A 3 -16.82 43.11 -63.43
CA LEU A 3 -16.06 43.39 -62.20
C LEU A 3 -16.80 43.12 -60.89
N ARG A 4 -18.14 43.01 -60.88
CA ARG A 4 -18.90 42.75 -59.62
C ARG A 4 -18.82 41.31 -59.12
N ARG A 5 -18.51 40.32 -59.99
CA ARG A 5 -18.45 38.90 -59.60
C ARG A 5 -17.19 38.54 -58.80
N PHE A 6 -16.05 39.16 -59.09
CA PHE A 6 -14.80 38.85 -58.39
C PHE A 6 -14.82 39.26 -56.91
N HIS A 7 -15.46 40.38 -56.55
CA HIS A 7 -15.58 40.80 -55.14
C HIS A 7 -16.55 39.91 -54.32
N GLN A 8 -17.60 39.38 -54.95
CA GLN A 8 -18.54 38.46 -54.28
C GLN A 8 -17.91 37.09 -54.00
N SER A 9 -17.09 36.60 -54.92
CA SER A 9 -16.35 35.34 -54.74
C SER A 9 -15.27 35.44 -53.65
N ALA A 10 -14.58 36.59 -53.54
CA ALA A 10 -13.60 36.82 -52.48
C ALA A 10 -14.24 36.92 -51.09
N ALA A 11 -15.36 37.63 -50.96
CA ALA A 11 -16.09 37.74 -49.69
C ALA A 11 -16.65 36.39 -49.22
N ALA A 12 -17.20 35.58 -50.15
CA ALA A 12 -17.69 34.24 -49.84
C ALA A 12 -16.55 33.32 -49.33
N LEU A 13 -15.37 33.39 -49.94
CA LEU A 13 -14.20 32.62 -49.50
C LEU A 13 -13.78 32.98 -48.07
N ILE A 14 -13.72 34.28 -47.74
CA ILE A 14 -13.33 34.75 -46.40
C ILE A 14 -14.35 34.28 -45.34
N ILE A 15 -15.64 34.35 -45.66
CA ILE A 15 -16.71 33.89 -44.75
C ILE A 15 -16.60 32.38 -44.52
N VAL A 16 -16.42 31.58 -45.57
CA VAL A 16 -16.25 30.11 -45.43
C VAL A 16 -15.01 29.78 -44.62
N LEU A 17 -13.88 30.46 -44.88
CA LEU A 17 -12.65 30.26 -44.11
C LEU A 17 -12.87 30.59 -42.62
N ALA A 18 -13.55 31.69 -42.31
CA ALA A 18 -13.88 32.07 -40.94
C ALA A 18 -14.76 31.00 -40.25
N PHE A 19 -15.76 30.45 -40.95
CA PHE A 19 -16.58 29.36 -40.43
C PHE A 19 -15.78 28.07 -40.20
N VAL A 20 -14.87 27.71 -41.10
CA VAL A 20 -14.00 26.54 -40.92
C VAL A 20 -13.06 26.72 -39.73
N VAL A 21 -12.48 27.91 -39.55
CA VAL A 21 -11.65 28.22 -38.38
C VAL A 21 -12.46 28.16 -37.09
N LEU A 22 -13.68 28.70 -37.07
CA LEU A 22 -14.56 28.60 -35.91
C LEU A 22 -14.96 27.14 -35.60
N LEU A 23 -15.30 26.35 -36.62
CA LEU A 23 -15.67 24.95 -36.46
C LEU A 23 -14.49 24.11 -35.94
N THR A 24 -13.28 24.32 -36.48
CA THR A 24 -12.07 23.62 -36.04
C THR A 24 -11.68 24.04 -34.62
N GLY A 25 -11.75 25.33 -34.29
CA GLY A 25 -11.55 25.82 -32.92
C GLY A 25 -12.52 25.20 -31.92
N LEU A 26 -13.81 25.12 -32.28
CA LEU A 26 -14.83 24.47 -31.46
C LEU A 26 -14.54 22.97 -31.27
N ALA A 27 -14.16 22.26 -32.34
CA ALA A 27 -13.83 20.84 -32.28
C ALA A 27 -12.61 20.57 -31.38
N VAL A 28 -11.54 21.35 -31.52
CA VAL A 28 -10.34 21.22 -30.66
C VAL A 28 -10.68 21.53 -29.21
N ALA A 29 -11.46 22.59 -28.94
CA ALA A 29 -11.89 22.93 -27.60
C ALA A 29 -12.72 21.79 -26.96
N PHE A 30 -13.65 21.19 -27.71
CA PHE A 30 -14.44 20.05 -27.26
C PHE A 30 -13.56 18.84 -26.92
N PHE A 31 -12.65 18.45 -27.81
CA PHE A 31 -11.77 17.30 -27.56
C PHE A 31 -10.80 17.56 -26.39
N SER A 32 -10.27 18.78 -26.26
CA SER A 32 -9.42 19.17 -25.12
C SER A 32 -10.18 19.07 -23.79
N ARG A 33 -11.43 19.55 -23.77
CA ARG A 33 -12.32 19.45 -22.60
C ARG A 33 -12.59 17.97 -22.25
N ALA A 34 -13.05 17.19 -23.23
CA ALA A 34 -13.37 15.78 -23.03
C ALA A 34 -12.16 14.94 -22.58
N GLY A 35 -10.96 15.23 -23.12
CA GLY A 35 -9.72 14.58 -22.68
C GLY A 35 -9.39 14.89 -21.22
N THR A 36 -9.52 16.16 -20.82
CA THR A 36 -9.29 16.60 -19.44
C THR A 36 -10.30 15.96 -18.48
N ASP A 37 -11.60 16.00 -18.82
CA ASP A 37 -12.66 15.43 -17.98
C ASP A 37 -12.47 13.92 -17.78
N ARG A 38 -12.06 13.20 -18.83
CA ARG A 38 -11.72 11.77 -18.71
C ARG A 38 -10.52 11.53 -17.81
N GLN A 39 -9.46 12.32 -17.94
CA GLN A 39 -8.27 12.19 -17.10
C GLN A 39 -8.58 12.47 -15.63
N VAL A 40 -9.37 13.50 -15.35
CA VAL A 40 -9.85 13.82 -14.00
C VAL A 40 -10.69 12.67 -13.44
N SER A 41 -11.60 12.11 -14.23
CA SER A 41 -12.41 10.96 -13.81
C SER A 41 -11.55 9.72 -13.48
N LEU A 42 -10.56 9.41 -14.31
CA LEU A 42 -9.62 8.30 -14.06
C LEU A 42 -8.78 8.52 -12.80
N ASN A 43 -8.29 9.75 -12.57
CA ASN A 43 -7.54 10.09 -11.37
C ASN A 43 -8.42 9.96 -10.10
N SER A 44 -9.65 10.45 -10.15
CA SER A 44 -10.62 10.35 -9.05
C SER A 44 -10.98 8.89 -8.73
N ALA A 45 -11.18 8.06 -9.76
CA ALA A 45 -11.42 6.63 -9.59
C ALA A 45 -10.22 5.93 -8.95
N GLY A 46 -9.00 6.22 -9.43
CA GLY A 46 -7.76 5.67 -8.85
C GLY A 46 -7.55 6.08 -7.39
N GLN A 47 -7.82 7.34 -7.05
CA GLN A 47 -7.76 7.83 -5.67
C GLN A 47 -8.77 7.12 -4.77
N THR A 48 -9.99 6.89 -5.25
CA THR A 48 -11.03 6.17 -4.51
C THR A 48 -10.63 4.71 -4.27
N GLN A 49 -10.07 4.05 -5.28
CA GLN A 49 -9.57 2.67 -5.15
C GLN A 49 -8.44 2.56 -4.12
N ALA A 50 -7.48 3.50 -4.16
CA ALA A 50 -6.39 3.54 -3.19
C ALA A 50 -6.89 3.77 -1.76
N GLU A 51 -7.87 4.66 -1.58
CA GLU A 51 -8.49 4.94 -0.29
C GLU A 51 -9.25 3.72 0.26
N LEU A 52 -10.02 3.02 -0.57
CA LEU A 52 -10.71 1.80 -0.17
C LEU A 52 -9.73 0.70 0.24
N LEU A 53 -8.64 0.53 -0.52
CA LEU A 53 -7.58 -0.41 -0.19
C LEU A 53 -6.91 -0.03 1.15
N ALA A 54 -6.61 1.26 1.37
CA ALA A 54 -6.01 1.74 2.61
C ALA A 54 -6.93 1.52 3.82
N ARG A 55 -8.23 1.79 3.69
CA ARG A 55 -9.23 1.51 4.72
C ARG A 55 -9.34 0.02 5.03
N GLY A 56 -9.34 -0.83 4.01
CA GLY A 56 -9.32 -2.28 4.17
C GLY A 56 -8.07 -2.77 4.91
N ALA A 57 -6.89 -2.29 4.51
CA ALA A 57 -5.62 -2.62 5.17
C ALA A 57 -5.59 -2.17 6.64
N LEU A 58 -6.15 -0.99 6.94
CA LEU A 58 -6.29 -0.50 8.31
C LEU A 58 -7.22 -1.39 9.14
N ALA A 59 -8.38 -1.76 8.59
CA ALA A 59 -9.32 -2.64 9.28
C ALA A 59 -8.72 -4.02 9.59
N VAL A 60 -7.96 -4.59 8.63
CA VAL A 60 -7.23 -5.85 8.82
C VAL A 60 -6.19 -5.72 9.93
N THR A 61 -5.36 -4.67 9.89
CA THR A 61 -4.30 -4.45 10.89
C THR A 61 -4.88 -4.25 12.29
N VAL A 62 -5.96 -3.46 12.42
CA VAL A 62 -6.67 -3.28 13.69
C VAL A 62 -7.28 -4.59 14.18
N GLY A 63 -7.83 -5.41 13.26
CA GLY A 63 -8.33 -6.74 13.58
C GLY A 63 -7.25 -7.66 14.15
N ASP A 64 -6.09 -7.72 13.49
CA ASP A 64 -4.94 -8.53 13.92
C ASP A 64 -4.40 -8.05 15.28
N LEU A 65 -4.33 -6.74 15.53
CA LEU A 65 -3.94 -6.17 16.83
C LEU A 65 -4.95 -6.48 17.94
N LYS A 66 -6.25 -6.35 17.67
CA LYS A 66 -7.31 -6.73 18.62
C LYS A 66 -7.24 -8.22 18.95
N GLN A 67 -6.97 -9.04 17.95
CA GLN A 67 -6.84 -10.48 18.12
C GLN A 67 -5.59 -10.83 18.93
N GLU A 68 -4.46 -10.13 18.71
CA GLU A 68 -3.25 -10.26 19.53
C GLU A 68 -3.51 -9.88 21.00
N ILE A 69 -4.22 -8.77 21.25
CA ILE A 69 -4.61 -8.36 22.60
C ILE A 69 -5.45 -9.46 23.27
N ALA A 70 -6.44 -10.02 22.56
CA ALA A 70 -7.28 -11.08 23.10
C ALA A 70 -6.48 -12.37 23.36
N ALA A 71 -5.60 -12.76 22.44
CA ALA A 71 -4.73 -13.92 22.57
C ALA A 71 -3.77 -13.80 23.76
N GLY A 72 -3.17 -12.61 23.90
CA GLY A 72 -2.20 -12.27 24.93
C GLY A 72 -2.81 -11.94 26.30
N SER A 73 -4.14 -11.94 26.45
CA SER A 73 -4.81 -11.56 27.69
C SER A 73 -5.54 -12.71 28.36
N THR A 74 -5.68 -12.60 29.68
CA THR A 74 -6.70 -13.31 30.47
C THR A 74 -7.95 -12.43 30.49
N LEU A 75 -9.06 -12.98 30.00
CA LEU A 75 -10.33 -12.29 29.93
C LEU A 75 -11.10 -12.50 31.24
N SER A 76 -11.59 -11.42 31.83
CA SER A 76 -12.49 -11.46 33.00
C SER A 76 -13.66 -10.52 32.79
N THR A 77 -14.88 -10.97 33.03
CA THR A 77 -16.07 -10.12 32.98
C THR A 77 -16.36 -9.57 34.37
N VAL A 78 -16.38 -8.25 34.51
CA VAL A 78 -16.65 -7.59 35.81
C VAL A 78 -17.82 -6.63 35.61
N ALA A 79 -18.99 -6.99 36.12
CA ALA A 79 -20.22 -6.18 36.04
C ALA A 79 -20.66 -5.78 34.60
N GLY A 80 -20.35 -6.60 33.59
CA GLY A 80 -20.77 -6.38 32.19
C GLY A 80 -19.61 -6.29 31.18
N PRO A 81 -18.63 -5.37 31.33
CA PRO A 81 -17.49 -5.29 30.41
C PRO A 81 -16.51 -6.46 30.54
N THR A 82 -15.95 -6.86 29.39
CA THR A 82 -14.79 -7.77 29.32
C THR A 82 -13.51 -6.99 29.55
N ILE A 83 -12.80 -7.33 30.62
CA ILE A 83 -11.49 -6.78 30.95
C ILE A 83 -10.42 -7.70 30.37
N TYR A 84 -9.51 -7.12 29.60
CA TYR A 84 -8.35 -7.79 29.03
C TYR A 84 -7.16 -7.53 29.95
N THR A 85 -6.79 -8.51 30.76
CA THR A 85 -5.61 -8.40 31.63
C THR A 85 -4.43 -9.10 30.93
N PRO A 86 -3.33 -8.41 30.64
CA PRO A 86 -2.16 -9.00 29.99
C PRO A 86 -1.67 -10.23 30.76
N LYS A 87 -1.34 -11.29 30.03
CA LYS A 87 -0.76 -12.49 30.63
C LYS A 87 0.65 -12.20 31.13
N PRO A 88 1.03 -12.77 32.28
CA PRO A 88 2.41 -12.68 32.76
C PRO A 88 3.35 -13.33 31.74
N ALA A 89 4.60 -12.89 31.76
CA ALA A 89 5.68 -13.50 31.00
C ALA A 89 5.76 -15.01 31.26
N ALA A 90 5.65 -15.83 30.21
CA ALA A 90 5.99 -17.25 30.28
C ALA A 90 7.39 -17.45 29.69
N GLY A 91 8.38 -17.74 30.53
CA GLY A 91 9.77 -17.95 30.11
C GLY A 91 10.54 -16.64 29.81
N PRO A 92 11.42 -16.61 28.79
CA PRO A 92 12.29 -15.46 28.49
C PRO A 92 11.61 -14.32 27.73
N SER A 93 10.31 -14.44 27.41
CA SER A 93 9.57 -13.39 26.71
C SER A 93 9.09 -12.32 27.69
N PRO A 94 9.10 -11.03 27.33
CA PRO A 94 8.40 -10.01 28.10
C PRO A 94 6.91 -10.36 28.21
N ALA A 95 6.26 -9.89 29.29
CA ALA A 95 4.82 -10.00 29.44
C ALA A 95 4.11 -9.39 28.21
N THR A 96 2.90 -9.84 27.90
CA THR A 96 2.13 -9.39 26.72
C THR A 96 1.58 -7.96 26.87
N LEU A 97 2.20 -7.15 27.73
CA LEU A 97 1.96 -5.72 27.93
C LEU A 97 2.34 -4.89 26.70
N THR A 98 3.30 -5.37 25.90
CA THR A 98 3.74 -4.75 24.65
C THR A 98 3.42 -5.65 23.47
N CYS A 99 3.19 -5.06 22.29
CA CYS A 99 3.04 -5.84 21.06
C CYS A 99 4.28 -6.69 20.82
N ALA A 100 4.09 -7.94 20.38
CA ALA A 100 5.22 -8.81 20.07
C ALA A 100 5.97 -8.29 18.83
N LEU A 101 7.29 -8.53 18.81
CA LEU A 101 8.04 -8.37 17.58
C LEU A 101 7.62 -9.46 16.59
N SER A 102 7.28 -9.06 15.36
CA SER A 102 6.92 -9.99 14.29
C SER A 102 7.55 -9.56 12.98
N GLY A 103 8.24 -10.49 12.33
CA GLY A 103 9.04 -10.24 11.14
C GLY A 103 10.30 -9.41 11.41
N SER A 104 10.32 -8.51 12.40
CA SER A 104 11.44 -7.66 12.80
C SER A 104 12.28 -8.30 13.91
N SER A 105 13.59 -8.07 13.89
CA SER A 105 14.51 -8.44 14.98
C SER A 105 14.78 -7.29 15.96
N GLY A 106 14.21 -6.10 15.73
CA GLY A 106 14.49 -4.91 16.54
C GLY A 106 15.92 -4.40 16.43
N THR A 107 16.64 -4.78 15.37
CA THR A 107 18.05 -4.44 15.13
C THR A 107 18.27 -4.05 13.68
N GLY A 108 19.34 -3.31 13.39
CA GLY A 108 19.78 -3.01 12.01
C GLY A 108 19.03 -1.84 11.38
N GLY A 109 18.63 -0.84 12.17
CA GLY A 109 17.79 0.28 11.75
C GLY A 109 16.30 0.04 11.97
N LEU A 110 15.91 -1.14 12.47
CA LEU A 110 14.52 -1.50 12.76
C LEU A 110 14.22 -1.48 14.26
N GLU A 111 15.01 -0.76 15.06
CA GLU A 111 14.90 -0.69 16.52
C GLU A 111 13.53 -0.13 16.95
N ASN A 112 12.95 0.78 16.17
CA ASN A 112 11.62 1.35 16.40
C ASN A 112 10.49 0.61 15.67
N LEU A 113 10.79 -0.49 14.98
CA LEU A 113 9.79 -1.26 14.23
C LEU A 113 9.45 -2.56 14.95
N LEU A 114 8.24 -2.60 15.49
CA LEU A 114 7.73 -3.78 16.17
C LEU A 114 7.32 -4.88 15.18
N LYS A 115 6.65 -4.51 14.08
CA LYS A 115 6.08 -5.49 13.15
C LYS A 115 6.39 -5.15 11.71
N ARG A 116 6.79 -6.16 10.92
CA ARG A 116 6.86 -6.10 9.47
C ARG A 116 6.23 -7.35 8.88
N SER A 117 5.65 -7.23 7.69
CA SER A 117 5.21 -8.39 6.93
C SER A 117 6.42 -9.23 6.53
N ALA A 118 6.39 -10.51 6.90
CA ALA A 118 7.42 -11.48 6.56
C ALA A 118 6.75 -12.84 6.31
N ASN A 119 7.11 -13.48 5.19
CA ASN A 119 6.51 -14.75 4.81
C ASN A 119 6.82 -15.85 5.83
N GLY A 120 5.82 -16.66 6.14
CA GLY A 120 5.95 -17.73 7.13
C GLY A 120 6.00 -17.24 8.58
N VAL A 121 5.93 -15.92 8.82
CA VAL A 121 5.98 -15.34 10.17
C VAL A 121 4.57 -14.92 10.59
N SER A 122 4.09 -15.50 11.69
CA SER A 122 2.81 -15.14 12.30
C SER A 122 2.85 -13.74 12.92
N PHE A 123 1.71 -13.04 12.90
CA PHE A 123 1.55 -11.68 13.44
C PHE A 123 1.92 -11.57 14.92
N TYR A 124 1.74 -12.64 15.69
CA TYR A 124 2.26 -12.83 17.05
C TYR A 124 2.72 -14.28 17.26
N PRO A 125 3.62 -14.55 18.23
CA PRO A 125 4.18 -15.87 18.46
C PRO A 125 3.11 -16.91 18.80
N SER A 126 3.13 -18.05 18.10
CA SER A 126 2.31 -19.23 18.42
C SER A 126 3.05 -20.30 19.21
N VAL A 127 4.37 -20.17 19.34
CA VAL A 127 5.28 -21.22 19.83
C VAL A 127 5.75 -21.04 21.27
N ILE A 128 5.31 -19.99 21.97
CA ILE A 128 5.68 -19.79 23.39
C ILE A 128 4.51 -20.25 24.27
N PRO A 129 4.62 -21.40 24.95
CA PRO A 129 3.55 -21.92 25.79
C PRO A 129 3.17 -20.91 26.86
N GLY A 130 1.88 -20.58 26.95
CA GLY A 130 1.33 -19.72 28.00
C GLY A 130 1.29 -18.22 27.70
N SER A 131 2.03 -17.71 26.70
CA SER A 131 2.01 -16.26 26.39
C SER A 131 0.80 -15.85 25.54
N TYR A 132 0.40 -16.66 24.55
CA TYR A 132 -0.73 -16.41 23.67
C TYR A 132 -1.67 -17.61 23.60
N ASN A 133 -2.99 -17.38 23.67
CA ASN A 133 -4.00 -18.42 23.45
C ASN A 133 -4.27 -18.58 21.94
N VAL A 134 -3.33 -19.23 21.25
CA VAL A 134 -3.42 -19.41 19.80
C VAL A 134 -4.44 -20.45 19.35
N GLY A 135 -4.93 -21.30 20.25
CA GLY A 135 -6.01 -22.25 19.96
C GLY A 135 -7.35 -21.55 19.78
N THR A 136 -7.64 -20.54 20.61
CA THR A 136 -8.86 -19.72 20.48
C THR A 136 -8.68 -18.56 19.51
N TYR A 137 -7.47 -17.97 19.47
CA TYR A 137 -7.16 -16.81 18.65
C TYR A 137 -5.95 -17.15 17.76
N PRO A 138 -6.18 -17.74 16.57
CA PRO A 138 -5.08 -18.15 15.69
C PRO A 138 -4.34 -16.94 15.12
N ALA A 139 -3.01 -16.95 15.20
CA ALA A 139 -2.19 -15.88 14.68
C ALA A 139 -2.23 -15.84 13.15
N SER A 140 -2.55 -14.67 12.58
CA SER A 140 -2.59 -14.47 11.14
C SER A 140 -1.19 -14.52 10.53
N ASN A 141 -1.11 -15.03 9.30
CA ASN A 141 0.10 -14.97 8.46
C ASN A 141 -0.36 -14.57 7.06
N ARG A 142 -0.10 -13.32 6.69
CA ARG A 142 -0.67 -12.68 5.48
C ARG A 142 0.36 -12.42 4.38
N ALA A 143 1.65 -12.53 4.70
CA ALA A 143 2.72 -12.25 3.76
C ALA A 143 2.86 -13.41 2.77
N ALA A 144 2.82 -13.10 1.47
CA ALA A 144 3.02 -14.07 0.40
C ALA A 144 4.49 -14.52 0.33
N GLY A 145 4.77 -15.74 -0.17
CA GLY A 145 6.12 -16.31 -0.20
C GLY A 145 6.48 -17.17 -1.42
N PRO A 146 7.79 -17.52 -1.59
CA PRO A 146 8.95 -17.05 -0.82
C PRO A 146 9.68 -15.84 -1.44
N SER A 147 10.42 -15.16 -0.56
CA SER A 147 10.99 -13.80 -0.55
C SER A 147 12.06 -13.43 -1.59
N ALA A 148 12.10 -14.04 -2.78
CA ALA A 148 12.93 -13.56 -3.90
C ALA A 148 12.13 -12.95 -5.05
N GLN A 149 10.83 -13.27 -5.16
CA GLN A 149 9.92 -12.63 -6.13
C GLN A 149 8.85 -11.72 -5.48
N ALA A 150 8.66 -11.82 -4.17
CA ALA A 150 7.59 -11.13 -3.43
C ALA A 150 8.10 -10.08 -2.41
N ALA A 151 9.38 -9.70 -2.49
CA ALA A 151 9.91 -8.58 -1.70
C ALA A 151 9.72 -7.26 -2.44
N THR A 152 9.59 -6.15 -1.70
CA THR A 152 9.39 -4.81 -2.32
C THR A 152 10.57 -4.31 -3.17
N THR A 153 11.74 -4.94 -3.08
CA THR A 153 12.91 -4.66 -3.92
C THR A 153 12.88 -5.38 -5.28
N VAL A 154 12.04 -6.39 -5.43
CA VAL A 154 11.83 -7.10 -6.70
C VAL A 154 10.92 -6.25 -7.59
N ALA A 155 11.26 -6.17 -8.87
CA ALA A 155 10.42 -5.49 -9.84
C ALA A 155 9.04 -6.17 -9.93
N SER A 156 7.99 -5.38 -9.76
CA SER A 156 6.63 -5.75 -10.17
C SER A 156 6.60 -6.03 -11.67
N GLN A 157 5.52 -6.62 -12.18
CA GLN A 157 5.36 -6.94 -13.61
C GLN A 157 5.50 -5.71 -14.53
N ASN A 158 5.26 -4.50 -14.02
CA ASN A 158 5.50 -3.24 -14.73
C ASN A 158 6.93 -2.68 -14.58
N GLY A 159 7.87 -3.49 -14.08
CA GLY A 159 9.28 -3.12 -13.86
C GLY A 159 9.54 -2.27 -12.62
N ARG A 160 8.52 -1.91 -11.83
CA ARG A 160 8.69 -1.00 -10.69
C ARG A 160 9.02 -1.75 -9.41
N SER A 161 10.03 -1.26 -8.67
CA SER A 161 10.35 -1.72 -7.32
C SER A 161 10.66 -0.55 -6.40
N ILE A 162 10.74 -0.82 -5.10
CA ILE A 162 11.20 0.13 -4.08
C ILE A 162 12.62 -0.28 -3.69
N SER A 163 13.60 0.50 -4.13
CA SER A 163 15.00 0.26 -3.78
C SER A 163 15.24 0.43 -2.27
N PRO A 164 16.27 -0.21 -1.70
CA PRO A 164 16.64 0.00 -0.29
C PRO A 164 16.92 1.47 0.05
N ALA A 165 17.56 2.21 -0.87
CA ALA A 165 17.74 3.66 -0.71
C ALA A 165 16.39 4.41 -0.64
N ARG A 166 15.40 4.01 -1.45
CA ARG A 166 14.06 4.64 -1.41
C ARG A 166 13.34 4.38 -0.09
N TRP A 167 13.50 3.17 0.47
CA TRP A 167 13.01 2.84 1.81
C TRP A 167 13.64 3.72 2.89
N ASN A 168 14.93 4.04 2.75
CA ASN A 168 15.65 4.87 3.73
C ASN A 168 15.61 6.38 3.46
N LYS A 169 14.75 6.87 2.55
CA LYS A 169 14.56 8.32 2.37
C LYS A 169 14.23 9.08 3.66
N PRO A 170 13.43 8.52 4.58
CA PRO A 170 13.16 9.16 5.86
C PRO A 170 14.31 9.06 6.88
N LEU A 171 15.43 8.38 6.55
CA LEU A 171 16.59 8.17 7.41
C LEU A 171 16.28 7.49 8.76
N LEU A 172 15.32 6.55 8.73
CA LEU A 172 15.00 5.73 9.89
C LEU A 172 15.90 4.50 10.01
N LEU A 173 16.62 4.13 8.95
CA LEU A 173 17.57 3.02 8.94
C LEU A 173 18.99 3.56 8.91
N GLN A 174 19.90 2.89 9.60
CA GLN A 174 21.32 3.24 9.53
C GLN A 174 21.85 3.07 8.09
N LYS A 175 22.53 4.11 7.59
CA LYS A 175 23.22 4.09 6.30
C LYS A 175 24.37 3.07 6.31
N ALA A 176 24.56 2.39 5.17
CA ALA A 176 25.69 1.49 4.94
C ALA A 176 27.02 2.25 4.98
N ASN A 177 27.09 3.38 4.28
CA ASN A 177 28.22 4.29 4.33
C ASN A 177 27.87 5.52 5.19
N LEU A 178 28.38 5.55 6.43
CA LEU A 178 28.11 6.65 7.35
C LEU A 178 28.69 7.99 6.88
N ALA A 179 29.75 7.97 6.06
CA ALA A 179 30.45 9.16 5.58
C ALA A 179 29.89 9.75 4.28
N SER A 180 28.96 9.07 3.60
CA SER A 180 28.40 9.56 2.33
C SER A 180 27.17 10.42 2.55
N ASP A 181 27.15 11.69 2.15
CA ASP A 181 25.96 12.54 2.30
C ASP A 181 24.84 12.24 1.27
N THR A 182 25.17 11.49 0.21
CA THR A 182 24.25 11.23 -0.92
C THR A 182 23.79 9.78 -0.99
N ASP A 183 24.61 8.83 -0.53
CA ASP A 183 24.24 7.43 -0.47
C ASP A 183 23.50 7.12 0.83
N ILE A 184 22.18 7.00 0.69
CA ILE A 184 21.27 6.67 1.78
C ILE A 184 20.95 5.17 1.84
N THR A 185 21.62 4.31 1.07
CA THR A 185 21.37 2.86 1.16
C THR A 185 21.59 2.34 2.59
N PRO A 186 20.65 1.55 3.14
CA PRO A 186 20.76 1.04 4.50
C PRO A 186 21.74 -0.13 4.61
N ALA A 187 22.41 -0.27 5.77
CA ALA A 187 23.45 -1.28 6.02
C ALA A 187 22.89 -2.72 6.11
N ASN A 188 21.83 -2.92 6.89
CA ASN A 188 21.31 -4.26 7.26
C ASN A 188 19.77 -4.30 7.13
N PHE A 189 19.24 -3.90 5.98
CA PHE A 189 17.80 -3.84 5.76
C PHE A 189 17.28 -5.02 4.95
N THR A 190 16.40 -5.82 5.54
CA THR A 190 15.55 -6.75 4.81
C THR A 190 14.22 -6.07 4.51
N PRO A 191 13.86 -5.88 3.23
CA PRO A 191 12.59 -5.30 2.85
C PRO A 191 11.41 -6.19 3.31
N PRO A 192 10.25 -5.59 3.59
CA PRO A 192 9.05 -6.36 3.89
C PRO A 192 8.57 -7.16 2.66
N ASP A 193 7.90 -8.28 2.93
CA ASP A 193 7.21 -9.08 1.91
C ASP A 193 5.84 -8.49 1.59
N TRP A 194 5.35 -8.71 0.37
CA TRP A 194 4.03 -8.25 -0.06
C TRP A 194 2.91 -9.02 0.65
N ILE A 195 1.87 -8.29 1.06
CA ILE A 195 0.56 -8.87 1.37
C ILE A 195 -0.30 -8.70 0.12
N LEU A 196 -0.75 -9.81 -0.43
CA LEU A 196 -1.63 -9.78 -1.59
C LEU A 196 -3.07 -9.55 -1.15
N VAL A 197 -3.85 -8.85 -1.97
CA VAL A 197 -5.27 -8.59 -1.74
C VAL A 197 -6.03 -8.98 -3.01
N ALA A 198 -6.95 -9.92 -2.89
CA ALA A 198 -7.85 -10.32 -3.97
C ALA A 198 -9.14 -9.49 -3.95
N ARG A 199 -9.91 -9.50 -5.05
CA ARG A 199 -11.17 -8.75 -5.19
C ARG A 199 -12.24 -9.14 -4.18
N ASP A 200 -12.20 -10.37 -3.68
CA ASP A 200 -13.07 -10.87 -2.61
C ASP A 200 -12.63 -10.42 -1.21
N GLY A 201 -11.53 -9.66 -1.10
CA GLY A 201 -10.95 -9.19 0.14
C GLY A 201 -10.02 -10.19 0.84
N SER A 202 -9.77 -11.37 0.24
CA SER A 202 -8.87 -12.37 0.81
C SER A 202 -7.38 -12.01 0.63
N ASN A 203 -6.52 -12.62 1.45
CA ASN A 203 -5.06 -12.50 1.36
C ASN A 203 -4.43 -13.81 0.89
N PRO A 204 -4.40 -14.09 -0.42
CA PRO A 204 -3.84 -15.34 -0.92
C PRO A 204 -2.31 -15.38 -0.70
N PRO A 205 -1.74 -16.57 -0.41
CA PRO A 205 -0.31 -16.72 -0.12
C PRO A 205 0.57 -16.66 -1.37
N ALA A 206 -0.03 -16.74 -2.56
CA ALA A 206 0.64 -16.69 -3.85
C ALA A 206 -0.21 -15.91 -4.86
N TRP A 207 0.45 -15.30 -5.84
CA TRP A 207 -0.25 -14.61 -6.93
C TRP A 207 -0.93 -15.62 -7.86
N ALA A 208 -2.15 -15.30 -8.30
CA ALA A 208 -2.89 -16.04 -9.31
C ALA A 208 -3.58 -15.08 -10.30
N PRO A 209 -3.74 -15.46 -11.57
CA PRO A 209 -4.44 -14.64 -12.57
C PRO A 209 -5.89 -14.30 -12.19
N SER A 210 -6.54 -15.14 -11.40
CA SER A 210 -7.92 -14.94 -10.92
C SER A 210 -8.08 -13.79 -9.91
N MET A 211 -6.97 -13.20 -9.46
CA MET A 211 -6.98 -12.06 -8.54
C MET A 211 -7.13 -10.72 -9.25
N VAL A 212 -7.02 -10.69 -10.59
CA VAL A 212 -7.09 -9.49 -11.42
C VAL A 212 -8.51 -9.15 -11.79
#